data_AF-A0AAV8Z8G7-F1
#
_entry.id   AF-A0AAV8Z8G7-F1
#
_cell.length_a   1.000
_cell.length_b   1.000
_cell.length_c   1.000
_cell.angle_alpha   90.00
_cell.angle_beta   90.00
_cell.angle_gamma   90.00
#
_symmetry.space_group_name_H-M   'P 1'
#
loop_
_entity.id
_entity.type
_entity.pdbx_description
1 polymer ?
#
loop_
_entity_poly.entity_id
_entity_poly.type
_entity_poly.pdbx_seq_one_letter_code
_entity_poly.pdbx_strand_id
1 'polypeptide(L)'
;MLSVQMEQRVNLKFLVKLGKTFTEAYEMLKEVDENECLSRTQVSEWFKRFKVGRKTTEDDLRPGRPSTSKTDENIGNIAKLIREDRRLSIRGLAKITGIDKECIRQILHESFNMCKNSAKTSHSRAKRNQEHLR
;
A
#
# COMPACT_ATOMS: atom_id res chain seq x y z
N MET A 1 -14.13 13.72 13.33
CA MET A 1 -14.02 15.14 12.96
C MET A 1 -13.54 15.15 11.52
N LEU A 2 -14.27 15.80 10.60
CA LEU A 2 -13.79 15.97 9.23
C LEU A 2 -12.58 16.92 9.26
N SER A 3 -11.61 16.76 8.36
CA SER A 3 -10.55 17.75 8.24
C SER A 3 -11.13 19.02 7.60
N VAL A 4 -10.59 20.20 7.97
CA VAL A 4 -10.99 21.49 7.39
C VAL A 4 -10.99 21.46 5.86
N GLN A 5 -9.97 20.81 5.27
CA GLN A 5 -9.88 20.62 3.81
C GLN A 5 -11.04 19.80 3.23
N MET A 6 -11.52 18.79 3.97
CA MET A 6 -12.63 17.95 3.55
C MET A 6 -13.96 18.74 3.60
N GLU A 7 -14.16 19.56 4.63
CA GLU A 7 -15.33 20.44 4.77
C GLU A 7 -15.40 21.44 3.61
N GLN A 8 -14.28 22.07 3.27
CA GLN A 8 -14.19 22.98 2.11
C GLN A 8 -14.52 22.27 0.78
N ARG A 9 -14.07 21.02 0.59
CA ARG A 9 -14.43 20.23 -0.60
C ARG A 9 -15.92 19.89 -0.65
N VAL A 10 -16.55 19.64 0.50
CA VAL A 10 -18.01 19.42 0.58
C VAL A 10 -18.77 20.69 0.20
N ASN A 11 -18.35 21.85 0.74
CA ASN A 11 -18.94 23.15 0.40
C ASN A 11 -18.78 23.46 -1.09
N LEU A 12 -17.57 23.25 -1.65
CA LEU A 12 -17.32 23.42 -3.08
C LEU A 12 -18.23 22.54 -3.94
N LYS A 13 -18.43 21.28 -3.55
CA LYS A 13 -19.33 20.36 -4.24
C LYS A 13 -20.79 20.85 -4.21
N PHE A 14 -21.23 21.42 -3.08
CA PHE A 14 -22.55 22.04 -2.97
C PHE A 14 -22.69 23.23 -3.94
N LEU A 15 -21.70 24.13 -3.97
CA LEU A 15 -21.69 25.31 -4.85
C LEU A 15 -21.70 24.93 -6.34
N VAL A 16 -20.96 23.89 -6.73
CA VAL A 16 -20.99 23.34 -8.09
C VAL A 16 -22.38 22.83 -8.47
N LYS A 17 -23.07 22.13 -7.56
CA LYS A 17 -24.44 21.64 -7.77
C LYS A 17 -25.46 22.78 -7.86
N LEU A 18 -25.22 23.88 -7.14
CA LEU A 18 -26.03 25.09 -7.21
C LEU A 18 -25.82 25.85 -8.54
N GLY A 19 -24.89 25.43 -9.39
CA GLY A 19 -24.63 26.02 -10.69
C GLY A 19 -23.71 27.25 -10.65
N LYS A 20 -23.01 27.47 -9.53
CA LYS A 20 -22.08 28.59 -9.38
C LYS A 20 -20.88 28.47 -10.30
N THR A 21 -20.40 29.62 -10.78
CA THR A 21 -19.16 29.70 -11.54
C THR A 21 -17.95 29.47 -10.62
N PHE A 22 -16.79 29.18 -11.21
CA PHE A 22 -15.56 28.98 -10.44
C PHE A 22 -15.20 30.21 -9.61
N THR A 23 -15.33 31.42 -10.16
CA THR A 23 -14.98 32.67 -9.48
C THR A 23 -15.87 32.89 -8.26
N GLU A 24 -17.19 32.80 -8.42
CA GLU A 24 -18.14 32.92 -7.31
C GLU A 24 -17.87 31.85 -6.24
N ALA A 25 -17.64 30.60 -6.65
CA ALA A 25 -17.40 29.51 -5.71
C ALA A 25 -16.11 29.71 -4.90
N TYR A 26 -15.06 30.23 -5.52
CA TYR A 26 -13.80 30.52 -4.86
C TYR A 26 -13.91 31.71 -3.90
N GLU A 27 -14.63 32.77 -4.29
CA GLU A 27 -14.86 33.93 -3.42
C GLU A 27 -15.66 33.53 -2.18
N MET A 28 -16.75 32.78 -2.34
CA MET A 28 -17.55 32.27 -1.20
C MET A 28 -16.76 31.37 -0.26
N LEU A 29 -15.89 30.50 -0.80
CA LEU A 29 -15.00 29.68 0.04
C LEU A 29 -13.99 30.55 0.82
N LYS A 30 -13.44 31.57 0.17
CA LYS A 30 -12.46 32.45 0.78
C LYS A 30 -13.08 33.32 1.89
N GLU A 31 -14.34 33.74 1.75
CA GLU A 31 -15.06 34.48 2.79
C GLU A 31 -15.31 33.63 4.04
N VAL A 32 -15.55 32.32 3.89
CA VAL A 32 -15.80 31.42 5.02
C VAL A 32 -14.50 31.03 5.72
N ASP A 33 -13.45 30.76 4.96
CA ASP A 33 -12.24 30.09 5.44
C ASP A 33 -11.00 30.98 5.41
N GLU A 34 -11.14 32.31 5.49
CA GLU A 34 -10.12 33.36 5.26
C GLU A 34 -8.63 32.94 5.31
N ASN A 35 -8.17 32.31 6.41
CA ASN A 35 -6.77 31.89 6.61
C ASN A 35 -6.48 30.40 6.29
N GLU A 36 -7.49 29.54 6.25
CA GLU A 36 -7.35 28.08 6.04
C GLU A 36 -7.94 27.61 4.69
N CYS A 37 -8.36 28.54 3.83
CA CYS A 37 -8.91 28.24 2.52
C CYS A 37 -7.90 27.49 1.62
N LEU A 38 -8.38 26.44 0.95
CA LEU A 38 -7.66 25.76 -0.11
C LEU A 38 -7.12 26.76 -1.15
N SER A 39 -5.91 26.47 -1.67
CA SER A 39 -5.32 27.28 -2.72
C SER A 39 -6.23 27.34 -3.95
N ARG A 40 -6.17 28.45 -4.70
CA ARG A 40 -6.95 28.64 -5.93
C ARG A 40 -6.78 27.47 -6.92
N THR A 41 -5.57 26.90 -7.00
CA THR A 41 -5.26 25.73 -7.84
C THR A 41 -6.00 24.48 -7.37
N GLN A 42 -6.00 24.18 -6.06
CA GLN A 42 -6.73 23.04 -5.50
C GLN A 42 -8.24 23.19 -5.69
N VAL A 43 -8.79 24.38 -5.44
CA VAL A 43 -10.21 24.66 -5.67
C VAL A 43 -10.55 24.46 -7.15
N SER A 44 -9.69 24.92 -8.08
CA SER A 44 -9.90 24.74 -9.52
C SER A 44 -9.95 23.27 -9.92
N GLU A 45 -9.03 22.47 -9.39
CA GLU A 45 -8.96 21.04 -9.66
C GLU A 45 -10.22 20.31 -9.15
N TRP A 46 -10.61 20.58 -7.90
CA TRP A 46 -11.83 19.99 -7.32
C TRP A 46 -13.10 20.46 -8.02
N PHE A 47 -13.19 21.73 -8.39
CA PHE A 47 -14.32 22.28 -9.14
C PHE A 47 -14.50 21.55 -10.48
N LYS A 48 -13.41 21.34 -11.22
CA LYS A 48 -13.43 20.54 -12.47
C LYS A 48 -13.88 19.11 -12.21
N ARG A 49 -13.32 18.44 -11.19
CA ARG A 49 -13.71 17.07 -10.81
C ARG A 49 -15.20 16.96 -10.50
N PHE A 50 -15.77 17.92 -9.77
CA PHE A 50 -17.21 17.93 -9.47
C PHE A 50 -18.07 18.27 -10.69
N LYS A 51 -17.63 19.16 -11.58
CA LYS A 51 -18.33 19.43 -12.85
C LYS A 51 -18.40 18.19 -13.76
N VAL A 52 -17.39 17.32 -13.72
CA VAL A 52 -17.37 16.03 -14.43
C VAL A 52 -18.23 14.96 -13.74
N GLY A 53 -18.79 15.25 -12.56
CA GLY A 53 -19.74 14.36 -11.88
C GLY A 53 -19.12 13.48 -10.78
N ARG A 54 -17.89 13.76 -10.33
CA ARG A 54 -17.29 13.07 -9.18
C ARG A 54 -18.19 13.21 -7.94
N LYS A 55 -18.45 12.09 -7.26
CA LYS A 55 -19.29 12.05 -6.04
C LYS A 55 -18.50 12.10 -4.74
N THR A 56 -17.25 11.65 -4.72
CA THR A 56 -16.43 11.60 -3.50
C THR A 56 -15.67 12.92 -3.29
N THR A 57 -15.52 13.31 -2.02
CA THR A 57 -14.69 14.45 -1.58
C THR A 57 -13.33 14.01 -1.05
N GLU A 58 -13.16 12.69 -0.88
CA GLU A 58 -11.91 12.04 -0.51
C GLU A 58 -10.93 12.03 -1.69
N ASP A 59 -9.64 12.14 -1.37
CA ASP A 59 -8.57 11.96 -2.34
C ASP A 59 -8.62 10.54 -2.91
N ASP A 60 -8.17 10.40 -4.16
CA ASP A 60 -8.00 9.08 -4.75
C ASP A 60 -6.93 8.30 -3.98
N LEU A 61 -7.07 6.98 -3.96
CA LEU A 61 -6.00 6.12 -3.46
C LEU A 61 -4.71 6.49 -4.20
N ARG A 62 -3.73 7.00 -3.44
CA ARG A 62 -2.45 7.38 -4.01
C ARG A 62 -1.80 6.10 -4.52
N PRO A 63 -1.54 5.97 -5.84
CA PRO A 63 -0.72 4.86 -6.30
C PRO A 63 0.63 5.01 -5.60
N GLY A 64 0.93 4.05 -4.72
CA GLY A 64 2.26 3.94 -4.14
C GLY A 64 3.28 3.72 -5.26
N ARG A 65 4.56 3.98 -4.99
CA ARG A 65 5.62 3.56 -5.91
C ARG A 65 5.52 2.04 -6.05
N PRO A 66 5.22 1.47 -7.23
CA PRO A 66 5.38 0.05 -7.41
C PRO A 66 6.86 -0.25 -7.20
N SER A 67 7.17 -1.14 -6.26
CA SER A 67 8.53 -1.68 -6.19
C SER A 67 8.81 -2.32 -7.54
N THR A 68 9.90 -1.92 -8.21
CA THR A 68 10.27 -2.38 -9.55
C THR A 68 10.38 -3.91 -9.65
N SER A 69 10.45 -4.58 -8.51
CA SER A 69 10.56 -6.03 -8.39
C SER A 69 9.20 -6.75 -8.23
N LYS A 70 8.10 -6.02 -7.96
CA LYS A 70 6.74 -6.57 -7.75
C LYS A 70 5.89 -6.54 -9.02
N THR A 71 6.50 -6.70 -10.19
CA THR A 71 5.77 -6.85 -11.46
C THR A 71 5.02 -8.18 -11.48
N ASP A 72 3.86 -8.24 -12.14
CA ASP A 72 3.06 -9.47 -12.24
C ASP A 72 3.84 -10.65 -12.84
N GLU A 73 4.78 -10.36 -13.75
CA GLU A 73 5.70 -11.36 -14.32
C GLU A 73 6.59 -12.01 -13.25
N ASN A 74 7.19 -11.20 -12.37
CA ASN A 74 8.05 -11.68 -11.28
C ASN A 74 7.25 -12.48 -10.26
N ILE A 75 6.03 -12.05 -9.95
CA ILE A 75 5.11 -12.77 -9.06
C ILE A 75 4.75 -14.13 -9.69
N GLY A 76 4.44 -14.16 -10.98
CA GLY A 76 4.14 -15.39 -11.73
C GLY A 76 5.32 -16.36 -11.76
N ASN A 77 6.53 -15.87 -12.02
CA ASN A 77 7.75 -16.67 -12.03
C ASN A 77 8.03 -17.29 -10.64
N ILE A 78 7.88 -16.50 -9.57
CA ILE A 78 8.03 -16.99 -8.19
C ILE A 78 6.92 -18.01 -7.85
N ALA A 79 5.67 -17.76 -8.27
CA ALA A 79 4.55 -18.68 -8.06
C ALA A 79 4.82 -20.06 -8.69
N LYS A 80 5.36 -20.06 -9.91
CA LYS A 80 5.72 -21.28 -10.63
C LYS A 80 6.79 -22.07 -9.89
N LEU A 81 7.87 -21.41 -9.46
CA LEU A 81 8.96 -22.05 -8.72
C LEU A 81 8.50 -22.63 -7.38
N ILE A 82 7.63 -21.94 -6.64
CA ILE A 82 7.07 -22.45 -5.37
C ILE A 82 6.15 -23.65 -5.60
N ARG A 83 5.40 -23.66 -6.71
CA ARG A 83 4.53 -24.79 -7.08
C ARG A 83 5.34 -26.02 -7.48
N GLU A 84 6.49 -25.82 -8.13
CA GLU A 84 7.43 -26.89 -8.48
C GLU A 84 8.17 -27.43 -7.25
N ASP A 85 8.69 -26.56 -6.38
CA ASP A 85 9.34 -26.95 -5.14
C ASP A 85 9.06 -25.98 -3.98
N ARG A 86 8.19 -26.42 -3.06
CA ARG A 86 7.80 -25.67 -1.86
C ARG A 86 8.94 -25.50 -0.84
N ARG A 87 10.02 -26.28 -0.94
CA ARG A 87 11.17 -26.21 -0.01
C ARG A 87 12.22 -25.19 -0.45
N LEU A 88 12.03 -24.51 -1.58
CA LEU A 88 12.95 -23.48 -2.05
C LEU A 88 13.08 -22.33 -1.05
N SER A 89 14.33 -22.07 -0.65
CA SER A 89 14.65 -20.94 0.21
C SER A 89 14.64 -19.63 -0.58
N ILE A 90 14.44 -18.50 0.11
CA ILE A 90 14.56 -17.15 -0.48
C ILE A 90 15.88 -16.97 -1.24
N ARG A 91 16.98 -17.55 -0.74
CA ARG A 91 18.28 -17.51 -1.42
C ARG A 91 18.29 -18.30 -2.73
N GLY A 92 17.58 -19.43 -2.78
CA GLY A 92 17.44 -20.24 -3.99
C GLY A 92 16.61 -19.50 -5.03
N LEU A 93 15.47 -18.94 -4.63
CA LEU A 93 14.62 -18.13 -5.51
C LEU A 93 15.39 -16.94 -6.08
N ALA A 94 16.15 -16.20 -5.26
CA ALA A 94 16.96 -15.08 -5.72
C ALA A 94 18.00 -15.47 -6.78
N LYS A 95 18.60 -16.65 -6.64
CA LYS A 95 19.58 -17.17 -7.60
C LYS A 95 18.94 -17.54 -8.94
N ILE A 96 17.71 -18.06 -8.91
CA ILE A 96 16.99 -18.52 -10.11
C ILE A 96 16.37 -17.33 -10.85
N THR A 97 15.73 -16.41 -10.13
CA THR A 97 15.00 -15.29 -10.74
C THR A 97 15.88 -14.05 -10.95
N GLY A 98 17.06 -13.98 -10.33
CA GLY A 98 17.92 -12.80 -10.34
C GLY A 98 17.34 -11.61 -9.55
N ILE A 99 16.24 -11.82 -8.82
CA ILE A 99 15.55 -10.79 -8.06
C ILE A 99 16.19 -10.69 -6.67
N ASP A 100 16.24 -9.45 -6.16
CA ASP A 100 16.72 -9.20 -4.81
C ASP A 100 15.92 -9.97 -3.74
N LYS A 101 16.63 -10.45 -2.71
CA LYS A 101 16.07 -11.31 -1.66
C LYS A 101 14.98 -10.61 -0.87
N GLU A 102 15.10 -9.30 -0.64
CA GLU A 102 14.12 -8.52 0.10
C GLU A 102 12.82 -8.38 -0.69
N CYS A 103 12.93 -8.25 -2.01
CA CYS A 103 11.77 -8.23 -2.90
C CYS A 103 11.04 -9.57 -2.90
N ILE A 104 11.76 -10.70 -2.95
CA ILE A 104 11.17 -12.04 -2.86
C ILE A 104 10.50 -12.25 -1.50
N ARG A 105 11.12 -11.78 -0.41
CA ARG A 105 10.53 -11.84 0.94
C ARG A 105 9.20 -11.08 1.00
N GLN A 106 9.16 -9.87 0.44
CA GLN A 106 7.94 -9.06 0.37
C GLN A 106 6.85 -9.75 -0.47
N ILE A 107 7.19 -10.29 -1.64
CA ILE A 107 6.25 -11.02 -2.49
C ILE A 107 5.68 -12.26 -1.78
N LEU A 108 6.53 -13.05 -1.11
CA LEU A 108 6.10 -14.22 -0.33
C LEU A 108 5.13 -13.83 0.78
N HIS A 109 5.38 -12.73 1.47
CA HIS A 109 4.54 -12.27 2.58
C HIS A 109 3.25 -11.59 2.10
N GLU A 110 3.32 -10.68 1.14
CA GLU A 110 2.19 -9.87 0.69
C GLU A 110 1.31 -10.59 -0.34
N SER A 111 1.89 -11.33 -1.28
CA SER A 111 1.16 -11.97 -2.38
C SER A 111 0.77 -13.42 -2.07
N PHE A 112 1.57 -14.14 -1.29
CA PHE A 112 1.34 -15.57 -0.97
C PHE A 112 1.00 -15.83 0.50
N ASN A 113 1.02 -14.79 1.36
CA ASN A 113 0.78 -14.88 2.81
C ASN A 113 1.63 -15.98 3.49
N MET A 114 2.85 -16.20 3.00
CA MET A 114 3.75 -17.23 3.48
C MET A 114 4.71 -16.67 4.54
N CYS A 115 4.72 -17.30 5.72
CA CYS A 115 5.67 -17.04 6.80
C CYS A 115 6.57 -18.26 7.03
N LYS A 116 7.81 -18.01 7.46
CA LYS A 116 8.76 -19.07 7.80
C LYS A 116 8.32 -19.77 9.09
N ASN A 117 7.75 -20.96 8.98
CA ASN A 117 7.45 -21.81 10.13
C ASN A 117 8.72 -22.60 10.51
N SER A 118 9.41 -22.22 11.58
CA SER A 118 10.51 -23.03 12.13
C SER A 118 9.97 -24.06 13.12
N ALA A 119 10.08 -25.36 12.80
CA ALA A 119 9.96 -26.42 13.79
C ALA A 119 11.17 -26.36 14.74
N LYS A 120 10.94 -26.20 16.05
CA LYS A 120 11.99 -26.28 17.07
C LYS A 120 12.37 -27.76 17.24
N THR A 121 13.52 -28.19 16.73
CA THR A 121 14.03 -29.53 16.99
C THR A 121 14.78 -29.53 18.33
N SER A 122 14.17 -30.10 19.37
CA SER A 122 14.80 -30.30 20.68
C SER A 122 15.86 -31.41 20.58
N HIS A 123 17.15 -31.08 20.65
CA HIS A 123 18.19 -32.10 20.85
C HIS A 123 18.25 -32.52 22.32
N SER A 124 17.54 -33.59 22.70
CA SER A 124 17.73 -34.25 23.99
C SER A 124 19.06 -35.02 23.99
N ARG A 125 20.07 -34.48 24.68
CA ARG A 125 21.40 -35.08 24.83
C ARG A 125 21.33 -36.24 25.84
N ALA A 126 21.40 -37.47 25.35
CA ALA A 126 21.49 -38.68 26.16
C ALA A 126 22.78 -38.66 27.01
N LYS A 127 22.64 -38.76 28.35
CA LYS A 127 23.78 -38.96 29.25
C LYS A 127 24.23 -40.42 29.15
N ARG A 128 25.49 -40.62 28.77
CA ARG A 128 26.20 -41.91 28.81
C ARG A 128 26.64 -42.15 30.25
N ASN A 129 26.08 -43.16 30.92
CA ASN A 129 26.63 -43.69 32.17
C ASN A 129 27.88 -44.51 31.84
N GLN A 130 28.98 -44.24 32.55
CA GLN A 130 30.10 -45.16 32.68
C GLN A 130 30.37 -45.32 34.18
N GLU A 131 29.90 -46.43 34.74
CA GLU A 131 30.45 -47.02 35.95
C GLU A 131 30.95 -48.43 35.59
N HIS A 132 32.01 -48.86 36.29
CA HIS A 132 32.79 -50.10 36.18
C HIS A 132 33.86 -50.18 35.07
N LEU A 133 35.14 -50.05 35.45
CA LEU A 133 35.94 -51.18 35.99
C LEU A 133 37.39 -50.74 36.32
N ARG A 134 37.70 -50.60 37.61
CA ARG A 134 38.91 -51.11 38.33
C ARG A 134 38.99 -50.52 39.72
#